data_AF-A0A5J5ENJ2-F1
#
_entry.id   AF-A0A5J5ENJ2-F1
#
_cell.length_a   1.000
_cell.length_b   1.000
_cell.length_c   1.000
_cell.angle_alpha   90.00
_cell.angle_beta   90.00
_cell.angle_gamma   90.00
#
_symmetry.space_group_name_H-M   'P 1'
#
loop_
_entity.id
_entity.type
_entity.pdbx_description
1 polymer ?
#
loop_
_entity_poly.entity_id
_entity_poly.type
_entity_poly.pdbx_seq_one_letter_code
_entity_poly.pdbx_strand_id
1 'polypeptide(L)'
;VVLTKVHCQHDQQWVDMLGKVKLGNVDEDVLDFLESLRRPLPEVGGVRPTRLYTHRANVQNGNEQEFRKLDESESAFEAID
;
A
#
# COMPACT_ATOMS: atom_id res chain seq x y z
N VAL A 1 2.91 -27.10 12.14
CA VAL A 1 1.65 -26.45 12.59
C VAL A 1 1.27 -25.40 11.57
N VAL A 2 0.01 -25.34 11.15
CA VAL A 2 -0.50 -24.31 10.23
C VAL A 2 -1.21 -23.23 11.05
N LEU A 3 -0.85 -21.97 10.84
CA LEU A 3 -1.55 -20.83 11.45
C LEU A 3 -2.80 -20.51 10.65
N THR A 4 -3.93 -20.39 11.34
CA THR A 4 -5.25 -20.19 10.72
C THR A 4 -5.87 -18.83 11.01
N LYS A 5 -5.36 -18.12 12.02
CA LYS A 5 -5.93 -16.84 12.46
C LYS A 5 -5.22 -15.65 11.81
N VAL A 6 -6.01 -14.72 11.26
CA VAL A 6 -5.52 -13.43 10.77
C VAL A 6 -5.54 -12.42 11.90
N HIS A 7 -4.44 -11.67 12.05
CA HIS A 7 -4.27 -10.65 13.09
C HIS A 7 -4.12 -9.23 12.53
N CYS A 8 -3.71 -9.08 11.26
CA CYS A 8 -3.42 -7.77 10.67
C CYS A 8 -4.68 -6.97 10.33
N GLN A 9 -5.75 -7.64 9.90
CA GLN A 9 -7.03 -7.03 9.56
C GLN A 9 -8.09 -7.44 10.58
N HIS A 10 -8.83 -6.45 11.08
CA HIS A 10 -9.93 -6.66 12.03
C HIS A 10 -11.28 -6.88 11.32
N ASP A 11 -11.42 -6.36 10.10
CA ASP A 11 -12.63 -6.47 9.29
C ASP A 11 -12.71 -7.86 8.65
N GLN A 12 -13.75 -8.62 9.00
CA GLN A 12 -13.95 -9.98 8.49
C GLN A 12 -14.20 -10.02 6.98
N GLN A 13 -14.95 -9.05 6.43
CA GLN A 13 -15.18 -8.97 4.99
C GLN A 13 -13.84 -8.81 4.26
N TRP A 14 -12.94 -7.97 4.81
CA TRP A 14 -11.60 -7.79 4.25
C TRP A 14 -10.78 -9.08 4.33
N VAL A 15 -10.78 -9.76 5.48
CA VAL A 15 -10.08 -11.04 5.66
C VAL A 15 -10.53 -12.07 4.62
N ASP A 16 -11.83 -12.16 4.37
CA ASP A 16 -12.40 -13.11 3.42
C ASP A 16 -11.99 -12.79 1.98
N MET A 17 -12.06 -11.52 1.57
CA MET A 17 -11.63 -11.07 0.23
C MET A 17 -10.14 -11.35 -0.01
N LEU A 18 -9.27 -11.07 0.96
CA LEU A 18 -7.84 -11.39 0.85
C LEU A 18 -7.59 -12.90 0.81
N GLY A 19 -8.39 -13.68 1.53
CA GLY A 19 -8.37 -15.14 1.49
C GLY A 19 -8.67 -15.70 0.10
N LYS A 20 -9.69 -15.15 -0.57
CA LYS A 20 -10.03 -15.49 -1.96
C LYS A 20 -8.90 -15.17 -2.94
N VAL A 21 -8.36 -13.94 -2.88
CA VAL A 21 -7.23 -13.49 -3.72
C VAL A 21 -6.01 -14.38 -3.53
N LYS A 22 -5.68 -14.76 -2.28
CA LYS A 22 -4.56 -15.66 -1.96
C LYS A 22 -4.66 -17.02 -2.65
N LEU A 23 -5.87 -17.54 -2.81
CA LEU A 23 -6.13 -18.82 -3.48
C LEU A 23 -6.28 -18.69 -5.01
N GLY A 24 -6.21 -17.47 -5.54
CA GLY A 24 -6.42 -17.19 -6.96
C GLY A 24 -7.89 -17.19 -7.38
N ASN A 25 -8.83 -17.21 -6.42
CA ASN A 25 -10.25 -17.11 -6.68
C ASN A 25 -10.63 -15.63 -6.76
N VAL A 26 -10.75 -15.09 -7.97
CA VAL A 26 -11.11 -13.69 -8.20
C VAL A 26 -12.42 -13.65 -8.98
N ASP A 27 -13.52 -13.72 -8.25
CA ASP A 27 -14.90 -13.58 -8.70
C ASP A 27 -15.36 -12.12 -8.73
N GLU A 28 -16.57 -11.88 -9.24
CA GLU A 28 -17.11 -10.53 -9.46
C GLU A 28 -17.22 -9.73 -8.15
N ASP A 29 -17.52 -10.37 -7.03
CA ASP A 29 -17.58 -9.71 -5.71
C ASP A 29 -16.20 -9.22 -5.23
N VAL A 30 -15.13 -9.98 -5.49
CA VAL A 30 -13.75 -9.55 -5.21
C VAL A 30 -13.37 -8.39 -6.11
N LEU A 31 -13.74 -8.42 -7.39
CA LEU A 31 -13.47 -7.33 -8.32
C LEU A 31 -14.18 -6.04 -7.89
N ASP A 32 -15.47 -6.11 -7.58
CA ASP A 32 -16.27 -4.99 -7.11
C ASP A 32 -15.73 -4.42 -5.80
N PHE A 33 -15.31 -5.30 -4.88
CA PHE A 33 -14.69 -4.90 -3.64
C PHE A 33 -13.39 -4.12 -3.89
N LEU A 34 -12.48 -4.64 -4.73
CA LEU A 34 -11.22 -3.96 -5.04
C LEU A 34 -11.44 -2.65 -5.79
N GLU A 35 -12.42 -2.60 -6.69
CA GLU A 35 -12.77 -1.38 -7.43
C GLU A 35 -13.29 -0.27 -6.49
N SER A 36 -14.05 -0.65 -5.46
CA SER A 36 -14.51 0.29 -4.42
C SER A 36 -13.37 0.97 -3.66
N LEU A 37 -12.17 0.38 -3.65
CA LEU A 37 -10.97 0.91 -2.98
C LEU A 37 -10.22 1.96 -3.82
N ARG A 38 -10.64 2.26 -5.06
CA ARG A 38 -10.01 3.29 -5.91
C ARG A 38 -10.12 4.71 -5.38
N ARG A 39 -11.01 4.95 -4.41
CA ARG A 39 -11.14 6.26 -3.76
C ARG A 39 -9.80 6.72 -3.15
N PRO A 40 -9.47 8.02 -3.22
CA PRO A 40 -8.27 8.53 -2.58
C PRO A 40 -8.31 8.30 -1.06
N LEU A 41 -7.14 8.00 -0.48
CA LEU A 41 -6.99 7.87 0.97
C LEU A 41 -6.68 9.23 1.58
N PRO A 42 -7.28 9.58 2.74
CA PRO A 42 -6.98 10.82 3.42
C PRO A 42 -5.57 10.80 4.00
N GLU A 43 -5.00 11.98 4.17
CA GLU A 43 -3.83 12.17 5.03
C GLU A 43 -4.27 12.09 6.50
N VAL A 44 -3.52 11.35 7.31
CA VAL A 44 -3.85 11.14 8.72
C VAL A 44 -2.68 11.62 9.57
N GLY A 45 -2.88 12.69 10.34
CA GLY A 45 -1.88 13.21 11.26
C GLY A 45 -0.59 13.68 10.57
N GLY A 46 -0.67 14.29 9.39
CA GLY A 46 0.52 14.70 8.62
C GLY A 46 1.16 13.56 7.81
N VAL A 47 0.64 12.33 7.94
CA VAL A 47 1.20 11.15 7.27
C VAL A 47 0.36 10.80 6.06
N ARG A 48 1.00 10.85 4.89
CA ARG A 48 0.41 10.46 3.62
C ARG A 48 0.48 8.94 3.43
N PRO A 49 -0.52 8.32 2.79
CA PRO A 49 -0.53 6.89 2.53
C PRO A 49 0.66 6.40 1.70
N THR A 50 1.25 5.28 2.08
CA THR A 50 2.33 4.62 1.33
C THR A 50 1.79 4.03 0.02
N ARG A 51 2.48 4.32 -1.09
CA ARG A 51 2.18 3.72 -2.40
C ARG A 51 3.09 2.50 -2.63
N LEU A 52 2.50 1.41 -3.07
CA LEU A 52 3.21 0.18 -3.40
C LEU A 52 3.29 0.04 -4.93
N TYR A 53 4.48 -0.26 -5.44
CA TYR A 53 4.74 -0.41 -6.88
C TYR A 53 5.48 -1.71 -7.16
N THR A 54 5.33 -2.22 -8.39
CA THR A 54 5.98 -3.45 -8.85
C THR A 54 7.48 -3.28 -9.13
N HIS A 55 7.93 -2.08 -9.52
CA HIS A 55 9.31 -1.83 -9.93
C HIS A 55 9.96 -0.75 -9.05
N ARG A 56 11.25 -0.94 -8.73
CA ARG A 56 12.04 0.03 -7.95
C ARG A 56 12.09 1.42 -8.58
N ALA A 57 12.16 1.50 -9.91
CA ALA A 57 12.14 2.77 -10.63
C ALA A 57 10.88 3.59 -10.34
N ASN A 58 9.71 2.93 -10.21
CA ASN A 58 8.46 3.61 -9.87
C ASN A 58 8.44 4.06 -8.41
N VAL A 59 8.99 3.26 -7.50
CA VAL A 59 9.16 3.64 -6.08
C VAL A 59 10.04 4.87 -5.97
N GLN A 60 11.21 4.85 -6.61
CA GLN A 60 12.15 5.96 -6.56
C GLN A 60 11.54 7.24 -7.17
N ASN A 61 10.91 7.13 -8.34
CA ASN A 61 10.25 8.26 -8.97
C ASN A 61 9.13 8.83 -8.07
N GLY A 62 8.27 7.97 -7.50
CA GLY A 62 7.22 8.40 -6.58
C GLY A 62 7.78 9.11 -5.34
N ASN A 63 8.84 8.58 -4.74
CA ASN A 63 9.49 9.18 -3.57
C ASN A 63 10.14 10.52 -3.92
N GLU A 64 10.86 10.63 -5.04
CA GLU A 64 11.46 11.89 -5.50
C GLU A 64 10.39 12.95 -5.80
N GLN A 65 9.28 12.56 -6.44
CA GLN A 65 8.17 13.47 -6.69
C GLN A 65 7.56 14.00 -5.39
N GLU A 66 7.38 13.17 -4.37
CA GLU A 66 6.83 13.60 -3.10
C GLU A 66 7.82 14.40 -2.25
N PHE A 67 9.12 14.12 -2.37
CA PHE A 67 10.19 14.87 -1.70
C PHE A 67 10.32 16.28 -2.27
N ARG A 68 10.26 16.45 -3.61
CA ARG A 68 10.31 17.78 -4.27
C ARG A 68 9.12 18.71 -3.95
N LYS A 69 8.07 18.19 -3.30
CA LYS A 69 6.93 19.01 -2.83
C LYS A 69 7.15 19.61 -1.44
N LEU A 70 8.24 19.23 -0.78
CA LEU A 70 8.66 19.81 0.49
C LEU A 70 9.34 21.15 0.21
N ASP A 71 9.00 22.17 0.97
CA ASP A 71 9.53 23.54 0.80
C ASP A 71 10.86 23.72 1.57
N GLU A 72 11.27 22.72 2.35
CA GLU A 72 12.46 22.74 3.19
C GLU A 72 13.76 22.45 2.41
N SER A 73 14.89 22.83 3.01
CA SER A 73 16.22 22.55 2.47
C SER A 73 16.56 21.06 2.48
N GLU A 74 17.10 20.55 1.37
CA GLU A 74 17.52 19.16 1.24
C GLU A 74 18.78 18.86 2.08
N SER A 75 18.86 17.63 2.60
CA SER A 75 20.05 17.09 3.26
C SER A 75 20.43 15.75 2.62
N ALA A 76 21.68 15.60 2.22
CA ALA A 76 22.20 14.39 1.59
C ALA A 76 23.08 13.60 2.56
N PHE A 77 22.97 12.27 2.48
CA PHE A 77 23.76 11.33 3.27
C PHE A 77 24.44 10.37 2.29
N GLU A 78 25.72 10.61 2.03
CA GLU A 78 26.53 9.76 1.15
C GLU A 78 26.95 8.49 1.91
N ALA A 79 26.85 7.35 1.25
CA ALA A 79 27.33 6.10 1.80
C ALA A 79 28.87 6.11 1.89
N ILE A 80 29.42 5.48 2.94
CA ILE A 80 30.84 5.19 3.07
C ILE A 80 30.99 3.68 2.90
N ASP A 81 31.79 3.27 1.94
CA ASP A 81 32.12 1.86 1.67
C ASP A 81 33.03 1.25 2.75
#